data_AF-A0AAD8FH04-F1
#
_entry.id   AF-A0AAD8FH04-F1
#
_cell.length_a   1.000
_cell.length_b   1.000
_cell.length_c   1.000
_cell.angle_alpha   90.00
_cell.angle_beta   90.00
_cell.angle_gamma   90.00
#
_symmetry.space_group_name_H-M   'P 1'
#
loop_
_entity.id
_entity.type
_entity.pdbx_description
1 polymer ?
#
loop_
_entity_poly.entity_id
_entity_poly.type
_entity_poly.pdbx_seq_one_letter_code
_entity_poly.pdbx_strand_id
1 'polypeptide(L)'
;MTAFHKLKRIVIMLPSLVALLMVSTSKAAKVLEPVMISALLPHAKHYQFTHQKIAPAIEIAIDKVKAPGGPLHGHNVTILYGNSECSSSHSMNEAINLFVNKKTHIFLGPTCAYAVAPLVRQA
;
A
#
# COMPACT_ATOMS: atom_id res chain seq x y z
N MET A 1 7.83 51.91 43.50
CA MET A 1 7.62 51.86 42.04
C MET A 1 8.05 50.51 41.41
N THR A 2 7.89 49.38 42.11
CA THR A 2 8.43 48.05 41.72
C THR A 2 7.36 46.97 41.59
N ALA A 3 6.20 47.12 42.24
CA ALA A 3 5.09 46.15 42.18
C ALA A 3 4.37 46.14 40.81
N PHE A 4 4.16 47.30 40.20
CA PHE A 4 3.52 47.43 38.89
C PHE A 4 4.32 46.77 37.74
N HIS A 5 5.64 46.68 37.89
CA HIS A 5 6.51 46.06 36.86
C HIS A 5 6.47 44.52 36.92
N LYS A 6 6.30 43.93 38.12
CA LYS A 6 6.12 42.49 38.30
C LYS A 6 4.75 42.00 37.76
N LEU A 7 3.69 42.79 37.96
CA LEU A 7 2.35 42.44 37.51
C LEU A 7 2.24 42.47 35.97
N LYS A 8 2.87 43.45 35.30
CA LYS A 8 2.95 43.51 33.84
C LYS A 8 3.65 42.30 33.23
N ARG A 9 4.73 41.80 33.87
CA ARG A 9 5.45 40.60 33.39
C ARG A 9 4.63 39.32 33.52
N ILE A 10 3.82 39.19 34.59
CA ILE A 10 2.93 38.04 34.78
C ILE A 10 1.79 38.02 33.74
N VAL A 11 1.18 39.18 33.46
CA VAL A 11 0.06 39.29 32.50
C VAL A 11 0.49 39.07 31.06
N ILE A 12 1.75 39.35 30.70
CA ILE A 12 2.29 39.10 29.35
C ILE A 12 2.75 37.64 29.17
N MET A 13 3.22 36.98 30.23
CA MET A 13 3.67 35.58 30.18
C MET A 13 2.51 34.57 30.10
N LEU A 14 1.36 34.90 30.69
CA LEU A 14 0.17 34.04 30.71
C LEU A 14 -0.44 33.75 29.32
N PRO A 15 -0.68 34.75 28.43
CA PRO A 15 -1.20 34.49 27.09
C PRO A 15 -0.17 33.81 26.19
N SER A 16 1.12 34.02 26.42
CA SER A 16 2.20 33.34 25.68
C SER A 16 2.26 31.85 26.01
N LEU A 17 2.05 31.48 27.28
CA LEU A 17 1.97 30.08 27.71
C LEU A 17 0.70 29.37 27.19
N VAL A 18 -0.44 30.08 27.15
CA VAL A 18 -1.70 29.53 26.59
C VAL A 18 -1.62 29.36 25.07
N ALA A 19 -0.99 30.28 24.35
CA ALA A 19 -0.72 30.13 22.92
C ALA A 19 0.20 28.93 22.63
N LEU A 20 1.19 28.67 23.48
CA LEU A 20 2.09 27.52 23.34
C LEU A 20 1.36 26.17 23.57
N LEU A 21 0.36 26.15 24.44
CA LEU A 21 -0.47 24.95 24.69
C LEU A 21 -1.45 24.65 23.54
N MET A 22 -1.93 25.67 22.82
CA MET A 22 -2.85 25.50 21.69
C MET A 22 -2.18 24.99 20.40
N VAL A 23 -0.85 25.03 20.29
CA VAL A 23 -0.10 24.61 19.10
C VAL A 23 0.17 23.09 19.04
N SER A 24 -0.09 22.33 20.12
CA SER A 24 0.44 20.96 20.26
C SER A 24 -0.48 19.79 19.88
N THR A 25 -1.65 20.01 19.28
CA THR A 25 -2.58 18.90 18.94
C THR A 25 -3.00 18.84 17.47
N SER A 26 -2.07 18.99 16.54
CA SER A 26 -2.25 18.46 15.19
C SER A 26 -1.73 17.02 15.17
N LYS A 27 -2.62 16.04 15.36
CA LYS A 27 -2.29 14.64 15.02
C LYS A 27 -2.08 14.59 13.51
N ALA A 28 -0.83 14.59 13.07
CA ALA A 28 -0.50 14.24 11.69
C ALA A 28 -1.07 12.85 11.42
N ALA A 29 -2.06 12.75 10.53
CA ALA A 29 -2.55 11.47 10.08
C ALA A 29 -1.36 10.71 9.49
N LYS A 30 -0.98 9.57 10.09
CA LYS A 30 -0.01 8.68 9.47
C LYS A 30 -0.61 8.21 8.15
N VAL A 31 -0.09 8.73 7.04
CA VAL A 31 -0.37 8.19 5.71
C VAL A 31 0.18 6.77 5.71
N LEU A 32 -0.70 5.77 5.71
CA LEU A 32 -0.29 4.38 5.51
C LEU A 32 0.14 4.22 4.06
N GLU A 33 1.40 3.84 3.85
CA GLU A 33 1.90 3.42 2.54
C GLU A 33 1.01 2.29 1.99
N PRO A 34 0.67 2.31 0.69
CA PRO A 34 -0.20 1.30 0.10
C PRO A 34 0.47 -0.07 0.07
N VAL A 35 -0.30 -1.11 0.39
CA VAL A 35 0.08 -2.50 0.17
C VAL A 35 -0.05 -2.80 -1.33
N MET A 36 1.09 -2.80 -2.02
CA MET A 36 1.20 -3.14 -3.43
C MET A 36 1.17 -4.66 -3.65
N ILE A 37 0.12 -5.16 -4.31
CA ILE A 37 -0.04 -6.56 -4.71
C ILE A 37 0.01 -6.62 -6.24
N SER A 38 0.81 -7.51 -6.82
CA SER A 38 0.87 -7.70 -8.27
C SER A 38 0.37 -9.07 -8.66
N ALA A 39 -0.63 -9.13 -9.53
CA ALA A 39 -1.13 -10.35 -10.12
C ALA A 39 -0.53 -10.54 -11.52
N LEU A 40 0.32 -11.57 -11.67
CA LEU A 40 0.99 -11.87 -12.92
C LEU A 40 0.26 -13.03 -13.61
N LEU A 41 -0.60 -12.71 -14.59
CA LEU A 41 -1.58 -13.64 -15.15
C LEU A 41 -1.50 -13.65 -16.68
N PRO A 42 -1.77 -14.78 -17.35
CA PRO A 42 -1.79 -14.78 -18.81
C PRO A 42 -3.01 -14.03 -19.36
N HIS A 43 -2.82 -13.29 -20.45
CA HIS A 43 -3.93 -12.60 -21.14
C HIS A 43 -4.56 -13.43 -22.26
N ALA A 44 -3.81 -14.38 -22.83
CA ALA A 44 -4.28 -15.17 -23.97
C ALA A 44 -5.42 -16.12 -23.57
N LYS A 45 -6.54 -16.07 -24.31
CA LYS A 45 -7.82 -16.70 -23.93
C LYS A 45 -7.79 -18.23 -23.87
N HIS A 46 -6.82 -18.89 -24.50
CA HIS A 46 -6.68 -20.34 -24.49
C HIS A 46 -6.20 -20.90 -23.14
N TYR A 47 -5.67 -20.05 -22.25
CA TYR A 47 -5.32 -20.47 -20.91
C TYR A 47 -6.56 -20.57 -19.99
N GLN A 48 -6.49 -21.48 -19.02
CA GLN A 48 -7.57 -21.68 -18.06
C GLN A 48 -7.68 -20.51 -17.09
N PHE A 49 -6.55 -20.04 -16.55
CA PHE A 49 -6.48 -19.00 -15.52
C PHE A 49 -6.03 -17.65 -16.08
N THR A 50 -6.83 -17.07 -16.97
CA THR A 50 -6.51 -15.77 -17.57
C THR A 50 -6.82 -14.60 -16.67
N HIS A 51 -6.17 -13.47 -16.90
CA HIS A 51 -6.50 -12.19 -16.25
C HIS A 51 -8.01 -11.91 -16.27
N GLN A 52 -8.66 -12.04 -17.43
CA GLN A 52 -10.11 -11.80 -17.58
C GLN A 52 -10.99 -12.66 -16.66
N LYS A 53 -10.54 -13.87 -16.32
CA LYS A 53 -11.29 -14.80 -15.45
C LYS A 53 -10.95 -14.61 -13.98
N ILE A 54 -9.72 -14.22 -13.67
CA ILE A 54 -9.18 -14.21 -12.30
C ILE A 54 -9.25 -12.83 -11.65
N ALA A 55 -9.11 -11.74 -12.40
CA ALA A 55 -9.17 -10.39 -11.86
C ALA A 55 -10.45 -10.11 -11.05
N PRO A 56 -11.66 -10.50 -11.52
CA PRO A 56 -12.88 -10.31 -10.73
C PRO A 56 -12.86 -11.07 -9.39
N ALA A 57 -12.26 -12.27 -9.37
CA ALA A 57 -12.13 -13.05 -8.13
C ALA A 57 -11.16 -12.39 -7.15
N ILE A 58 -10.06 -11.80 -7.64
CA ILE A 58 -9.12 -11.03 -6.81
C ILE A 58 -9.81 -9.77 -6.26
N GLU A 59 -10.56 -9.04 -7.08
CA GLU A 59 -11.31 -7.86 -6.64
C GLU A 59 -12.29 -8.19 -5.51
N ILE A 60 -13.10 -9.25 -5.67
CA ILE A 60 -14.01 -9.73 -4.63
C ILE A 60 -13.25 -10.13 -3.36
N ALA A 61 -12.11 -10.81 -3.48
CA ALA A 61 -11.30 -11.19 -2.33
C ALA A 61 -10.75 -9.96 -1.59
N ILE A 62 -10.31 -8.94 -2.34
CA ILE A 62 -9.75 -7.70 -1.80
C ILE A 62 -10.83 -6.90 -1.05
N ASP A 63 -12.03 -6.82 -1.61
CA ASP A 63 -13.18 -6.20 -0.92
C ASP A 63 -13.49 -6.91 0.40
N LYS A 64 -13.48 -8.25 0.41
CA LYS A 64 -13.72 -9.03 1.63
C LYS A 64 -12.64 -8.82 2.70
N VAL A 65 -11.37 -8.82 2.32
CA VAL A 65 -10.29 -8.64 3.32
C VAL A 65 -10.18 -7.21 3.83
N LYS A 66 -10.63 -6.22 3.05
CA LYS A 66 -10.68 -4.81 3.45
C LYS A 66 -11.95 -4.41 4.20
N ALA A 67 -13.00 -5.24 4.16
CA ALA A 67 -14.24 -4.99 4.87
C ALA A 67 -14.02 -4.83 6.38
N PRO A 68 -14.93 -4.14 7.11
CA PRO A 68 -14.83 -4.00 8.56
C PRO A 68 -14.70 -5.37 9.25
N GLY A 69 -13.66 -5.51 10.08
CA GLY A 69 -13.33 -6.77 10.75
C GLY A 69 -12.48 -7.75 9.91
N GLY A 70 -12.21 -7.41 8.65
CA GLY A 70 -11.28 -8.14 7.79
C GLY A 70 -9.81 -7.85 8.13
N PRO A 71 -8.87 -8.72 7.72
CA PRO A 71 -7.45 -8.63 8.09
C PRO A 71 -6.74 -7.41 7.49
N LEU A 72 -7.28 -6.79 6.44
CA LEU A 72 -6.74 -5.57 5.82
C LEU A 72 -7.64 -4.35 6.03
N HIS A 73 -8.53 -4.38 7.04
CA HIS A 73 -9.37 -3.24 7.35
C HIS A 73 -8.53 -2.00 7.68
N GLY A 74 -8.82 -0.88 7.00
CA GLY A 74 -8.09 0.38 7.17
C GLY A 74 -6.77 0.47 6.41
N HIS A 75 -6.34 -0.60 5.73
CA HIS A 75 -5.16 -0.56 4.86
C HIS A 75 -5.52 -0.09 3.45
N ASN A 76 -4.66 0.76 2.87
CA ASN A 76 -4.71 1.05 1.45
C ASN A 76 -4.06 -0.13 0.69
N VAL A 77 -4.77 -0.71 -0.28
CA VAL A 77 -4.30 -1.87 -1.04
C VAL A 77 -4.46 -1.54 -2.51
N THR A 78 -3.37 -1.70 -3.26
CA THR A 78 -3.32 -1.45 -4.71
C THR A 78 -2.98 -2.75 -5.41
N ILE A 79 -3.76 -3.11 -6.42
CA ILE A 79 -3.52 -4.29 -7.25
C ILE A 79 -2.95 -3.82 -8.59
N LEU A 80 -1.83 -4.41 -8.99
CA LEU A 80 -1.23 -4.24 -10.30
C LEU A 80 -1.42 -5.54 -11.08
N TYR A 81 -1.69 -5.43 -12.38
CA TYR A 81 -1.82 -6.59 -13.25
C TYR A 81 -0.70 -6.59 -14.28
N GLY A 82 0.03 -7.69 -14.34
CA GLY A 82 1.06 -7.96 -15.34
C GLY A 82 0.66 -9.15 -16.22
N ASN A 83 1.14 -9.16 -17.47
CA ASN A 83 0.94 -10.29 -18.36
C ASN A 83 2.09 -11.29 -18.17
N SER A 84 1.77 -12.55 -17.85
CA SER A 84 2.81 -13.58 -17.75
C SER A 84 3.23 -14.15 -19.11
N GLU A 85 2.37 -13.99 -20.13
CA GLU A 85 2.43 -14.67 -21.44
C GLU A 85 2.57 -16.20 -21.36
N CYS A 86 2.46 -16.78 -20.17
CA CYS A 86 2.89 -18.13 -19.85
C CYS A 86 4.31 -18.48 -20.33
N SER A 87 5.19 -17.48 -20.41
CA SER A 87 6.59 -17.62 -20.84
C SER A 87 7.53 -17.42 -19.65
N SER A 88 8.54 -18.29 -19.52
CA SER A 88 9.54 -18.23 -18.43
C SER A 88 10.34 -16.92 -18.45
N SER A 89 10.81 -16.50 -19.63
CA SER A 89 11.60 -15.27 -19.76
C SER A 89 10.74 -14.02 -19.62
N HIS A 90 9.55 -14.00 -20.24
CA HIS A 90 8.65 -12.86 -20.17
C HIS A 90 8.14 -12.64 -18.75
N SER A 91 7.68 -13.69 -18.08
CA SER A 91 7.16 -13.59 -16.71
C SER A 91 8.22 -13.08 -15.74
N MET A 92 9.47 -13.53 -15.87
CA MET A 92 10.58 -13.10 -15.01
C MET A 92 10.90 -11.62 -15.24
N ASN A 93 10.98 -11.18 -16.49
CA ASN A 93 11.23 -9.77 -16.82
C ASN A 93 10.11 -8.87 -16.27
N GLU A 94 8.86 -9.27 -16.44
CA GLU A 94 7.72 -8.51 -15.94
C GLU A 94 7.67 -8.51 -14.41
N ALA A 95 8.01 -9.62 -13.75
CA ALA A 95 8.12 -9.67 -12.30
C ALA A 95 9.21 -8.74 -11.75
N ILE A 96 10.39 -8.69 -12.39
CA ILE A 96 11.46 -7.76 -12.03
C ILE A 96 10.99 -6.32 -12.20
N ASN A 97 10.31 -6.00 -13.30
CA ASN A 97 9.74 -4.67 -13.52
C ASN A 97 8.72 -4.29 -12.43
N LEU A 98 7.80 -5.19 -12.08
CA LEU A 98 6.81 -4.99 -11.03
C LEU A 98 7.45 -4.85 -9.64
N PHE A 99 8.50 -5.61 -9.34
CA PHE A 99 9.23 -5.53 -8.07
C PHE A 99 10.03 -4.23 -7.96
N VAL A 100 10.91 -3.96 -8.93
CA VAL A 100 11.86 -2.84 -8.88
C VAL A 100 11.15 -1.50 -9.11
N ASN A 101 10.32 -1.40 -10.15
CA ASN A 101 9.77 -0.11 -10.57
C ASN A 101 8.41 0.19 -9.93
N LYS A 102 7.64 -0.86 -9.58
CA LYS A 102 6.29 -0.70 -9.02
C LYS A 102 6.19 -1.04 -7.54
N LYS A 103 7.30 -1.38 -6.90
CA LYS A 103 7.41 -1.66 -5.46
C LYS A 103 6.42 -2.73 -5.00
N THR A 104 6.26 -3.79 -5.79
CA THR A 104 5.41 -4.92 -5.44
C THR A 104 5.85 -5.54 -4.12
N HIS A 105 4.92 -5.71 -3.18
CA HIS A 105 5.18 -6.43 -1.93
C HIS A 105 4.83 -7.93 -2.05
N ILE A 106 3.77 -8.26 -2.80
CA ILE A 106 3.25 -9.62 -2.90
C ILE A 106 2.92 -9.92 -4.36
N PHE A 107 3.29 -11.11 -4.84
CA PHE A 107 2.87 -11.63 -6.14
C PHE A 107 1.72 -12.64 -5.99
N LEU A 108 0.70 -12.52 -6.84
CA LEU A 108 -0.34 -13.52 -7.07
C LEU A 108 -0.10 -14.16 -8.45
N GLY A 109 0.15 -15.47 -8.47
CA GLY A 109 0.60 -16.18 -9.67
C GLY A 109 2.13 -16.10 -9.86
N PRO A 110 2.67 -16.48 -11.04
CA PRO A 110 1.98 -16.94 -12.25
C PRO A 110 1.27 -18.28 -12.13
N THR A 111 0.32 -18.52 -13.03
CA THR A 111 -0.50 -19.75 -13.05
C THR A 111 0.03 -20.84 -13.97
N CYS A 112 0.86 -20.49 -14.95
CA CYS A 112 1.52 -21.43 -15.86
C CYS A 112 2.82 -21.97 -15.28
N ALA A 113 3.04 -23.28 -15.33
CA ALA A 113 4.21 -23.96 -14.76
C ALA A 113 5.56 -23.35 -15.21
N TYR A 114 5.72 -23.10 -16.51
CA TYR A 114 6.94 -22.49 -17.04
C TYR A 114 7.12 -21.03 -16.62
N ALA A 115 6.03 -20.27 -16.49
CA ALA A 115 6.10 -18.87 -16.07
C ALA A 115 6.38 -18.73 -14.57
N VAL A 116 5.88 -19.63 -13.73
CA VAL A 116 6.10 -19.58 -12.27
C VAL A 116 7.46 -20.13 -11.85
N ALA A 117 8.00 -21.11 -12.59
CA ALA A 117 9.26 -21.79 -12.26
C ALA A 117 10.45 -20.85 -11.94
N PRO A 118 10.75 -19.80 -12.73
CA PRO A 118 11.87 -18.91 -12.40
C PRO A 118 11.58 -17.99 -11.20
N LEU A 119 10.32 -17.60 -10.97
CA LEU A 119 9.95 -16.67 -9.89
C LEU A 119 10.05 -17.31 -8.52
N VAL A 120 9.58 -18.55 -8.37
CA VAL A 120 9.63 -19.26 -7.07
C VAL A 120 11.06 -19.59 -6.62
N ARG A 121 12.03 -19.56 -7.55
CA ARG A 121 13.45 -19.68 -7.22
C ARG A 121 14.04 -18.42 -6.59
N GLN A 122 13.33 -17.29 -6.65
CA GLN A 122 13.76 -16.00 -6.08
C GLN A 122 13.04 -15.64 -4.78
N ALA A 123 12.09 -16.48 -4.34
CA ALA A 123 11.25 -16.24 -3.16
C ALA A 123 12.00 -16.53 -1.85
#